data_AF-A0A428J8B8-F1
#
_entry.id   AF-A0A428J8B8-F1
#
_cell.length_a   1.000
_cell.length_b   1.000
_cell.length_c   1.000
_cell.angle_alpha   90.00
_cell.angle_beta   90.00
_cell.angle_gamma   90.00
#
_symmetry.space_group_name_H-M   'P 1'
#
loop_
_entity.id
_entity.type
_entity.pdbx_description
1 polymer ?
#
loop_
_entity_poly.entity_id
_entity_poly.type
_entity_poly.pdbx_seq_one_letter_code
_entity_poly.pdbx_strand_id
1 'polypeptide(L)' 'MRIITQRRVVNQKLQQIMNGYSAYVETPKIARLLEKEIQQLQLHVHQDKTDLGTWFIPDCEPIIDEQPLQPH' A
#
# COMPACT_ATOMS: atom_id res chain seq x y z
N MET A 1 1.94 -9.83 -23.80
CA MET A 1 0.70 -9.14 -23.39
C MET A 1 0.54 -9.27 -21.86
N ARG A 2 0.92 -8.28 -21.05
CA ARG A 2 0.72 -8.36 -19.59
C ARG A 2 -0.70 -7.91 -19.25
N ILE A 3 -1.63 -8.87 -19.24
CA ILE A 3 -2.99 -8.66 -18.73
C ILE A 3 -2.87 -8.64 -17.20
N ILE A 4 -2.58 -7.47 -16.63
CA ILE A 4 -2.54 -7.30 -15.19
C ILE A 4 -3.99 -7.05 -14.75
N THR A 5 -4.64 -8.09 -14.24
CA THR A 5 -6.01 -7.97 -13.72
C THR A 5 -6.01 -6.96 -12.57
N GLN A 6 -6.96 -6.01 -12.57
CA GLN A 6 -7.09 -4.97 -11.54
C GLN A 6 -7.02 -5.53 -10.10
N ARG A 7 -7.61 -6.72 -9.87
CA ARG A 7 -7.51 -7.46 -8.60
C ARG A 7 -6.08 -7.81 -8.19
N ARG A 8 -5.22 -8.20 -9.13
CA ARG A 8 -3.83 -8.54 -8.85
C ARG A 8 -3.07 -7.32 -8.34
N VAL A 9 -3.30 -6.16 -8.94
CA VAL A 9 -2.69 -4.89 -8.50
C VAL A 9 -3.15 -4.53 -7.09
N VAL A 10 -4.45 -4.61 -6.80
CA VAL A 10 -5.00 -4.35 -5.46
C VAL A 10 -4.34 -5.27 -4.43
N ASN A 11 -4.28 -6.58 -4.71
CA ASN A 11 -3.72 -7.54 -3.77
C ASN A 11 -2.22 -7.30 -3.53
N GLN A 12 -1.44 -6.97 -4.57
CA GLN A 12 -0.02 -6.62 -4.40
C GLN A 12 0.18 -5.33 -3.58
N LYS A 13 -0.67 -4.33 -3.77
CA LYS A 13 -0.63 -3.07 -3.00
C LYS A 13 -1.02 -3.30 -1.55
N LEU A 14 -2.04 -4.14 -1.32
CA LEU A 14 -2.46 -4.55 0.02
C LEU A 14 -1.34 -5.26 0.77
N GLN A 15 -0.66 -6.21 0.11
CA GLN A 15 0.51 -6.89 0.69
C GLN A 15 1.63 -5.90 1.01
N GLN A 16 1.88 -4.89 0.19
CA GLN A 16 2.83 -3.81 0.51
C GLN A 16 2.46 -3.07 1.80
N ILE A 17 1.20 -2.65 1.91
CA ILE A 17 0.66 -1.96 3.10
C ILE A 17 0.78 -2.84 4.34
N MET A 18 0.47 -4.12 4.23
CA MET A 18 0.60 -5.09 5.33
C MET A 18 2.05 -5.28 5.78
N ASN A 19 3.02 -5.07 4.87
CA ASN A 19 4.45 -5.10 5.19
C ASN A 19 4.98 -3.75 5.71
N GLY A 20 4.12 -2.74 5.93
CA GLY A 20 4.54 -1.41 6.39
C GLY A 20 5.01 -0.48 5.26
N TYR A 21 4.74 -0.80 3.99
CA TYR A 21 5.07 0.08 2.86
C TYR A 21 3.88 0.91 2.39
N SER A 22 4.13 2.16 1.99
CA SER A 22 3.12 3.02 1.39
C SER A 22 2.75 2.57 -0.04
N ALA A 23 1.48 2.59 -0.36
CA ALA A 23 0.96 2.21 -1.67
C ALA A 23 0.24 3.38 -2.37
N TYR A 24 0.73 3.76 -3.54
CA TYR A 24 0.05 4.72 -4.41
C TYR A 24 -0.84 4.03 -5.44
N VAL A 25 -2.02 4.60 -5.69
CA VAL A 25 -2.99 4.17 -6.69
C VAL A 25 -3.55 5.36 -7.47
N GLU A 26 -3.39 5.33 -8.79
CA GLU A 26 -3.87 6.40 -9.68
C GLU A 26 -5.37 6.30 -9.96
N THR A 27 -5.90 5.07 -10.03
CA THR A 27 -7.29 4.86 -10.41
C THR A 27 -8.20 4.83 -9.18
N PRO A 28 -9.28 5.64 -9.12
CA PRO A 28 -10.22 5.63 -8.00
C PRO A 28 -10.91 4.27 -7.82
N LYS A 29 -11.06 3.50 -8.91
CA LYS A 29 -11.57 2.13 -8.86
C LYS A 29 -10.66 1.20 -8.04
N ILE A 30 -9.35 1.32 -8.19
CA ILE A 30 -8.37 0.52 -7.43
C ILE A 30 -8.34 1.00 -5.97
N ALA A 31 -8.35 2.31 -5.74
CA ALA A 31 -8.40 2.89 -4.40
C ALA A 31 -9.60 2.38 -3.60
N ARG A 32 -10.79 2.38 -4.22
CA ARG A 32 -12.02 1.91 -3.56
C ARG A 32 -12.05 0.41 -3.29
N LEU A 33 -11.40 -0.39 -4.14
CA LEU A 33 -11.23 -1.83 -3.90
C LEU A 33 -10.23 -2.07 -2.76
N LEU A 34 -9.11 -1.35 -2.77
CA LEU A 34 -8.07 -1.46 -1.77
C LEU A 34 -8.58 -1.03 -0.38
N GLU A 35 -9.30 0.08 -0.31
CA GLU A 35 -9.96 0.56 0.91
C GLU A 35 -10.88 -0.51 1.52
N LYS A 36 -11.71 -1.17 0.71
CA LYS A 36 -12.58 -2.24 1.21
C LYS A 36 -11.78 -3.38 1.83
N GLU A 37 -10.74 -3.86 1.16
CA GLU A 37 -9.91 -4.96 1.67
C GLU A 37 -9.23 -4.56 2.99
N ILE A 38 -8.70 -3.33 3.06
CA ILE A 38 -8.06 -2.77 4.27
C ILE A 38 -9.07 -2.67 5.42
N GLN A 39 -10.28 -2.17 5.16
CA GLN A 39 -11.36 -2.11 6.15
C GLN A 39 -11.78 -3.50 6.63
N GLN A 40 -11.85 -4.48 5.72
CA GLN A 40 -12.15 -5.87 6.07
C GLN A 40 -11.06 -6.50 6.94
N LEU A 41 -9.80 -6.14 6.71
CA LEU A 41 -8.66 -6.57 7.52
C LEU A 41 -8.45 -5.71 8.77
N GLN A 42 -9.28 -4.68 8.99
CA GLN A 42 -9.17 -3.72 10.09
C GLN A 42 -7.76 -3.10 10.21
N LEU A 43 -7.08 -2.90 9.07
CA LEU A 43 -5.74 -2.32 9.03
C LEU A 43 -5.81 -0.83 9.25
N HIS A 44 -4.90 -0.31 10.08
CA HIS A 44 -4.77 1.12 10.29
C HIS A 44 -3.88 1.72 9.21
N VAL A 45 -4.49 2.43 8.27
CA VAL A 45 -3.80 3.11 7.18
C VAL A 45 -4.33 4.53 7.06
N HIS A 46 -3.42 5.45 6.81
CA HIS A 46 -3.75 6.80 6.40
C HIS A 46 -4.01 6.83 4.91
N GLN A 47 -5.12 7.44 4.51
CA GLN A 47 -5.43 7.66 3.10
C GLN A 47 -5.31 9.13 2.75
N ASP A 48 -4.44 9.45 1.81
CA ASP A 48 -4.27 10.81 1.31
C ASP A 48 -4.72 10.89 -0.15
N LYS A 49 -5.80 11.64 -0.40
CA LYS A 49 -6.43 11.77 -1.73
C LYS A 49 -5.91 13.02 -2.41
N THR A 50 -5.29 12.85 -3.57
CA THR A 50 -4.74 13.93 -4.40
C THR A 50 -5.48 13.99 -5.75
N ASP A 51 -5.31 15.08 -6.49
CA ASP A 51 -5.92 15.24 -7.82
C ASP A 51 -5.47 14.16 -8.83
N LEU A 52 -4.32 13.53 -8.60
CA LEU A 52 -3.74 12.51 -9.48
C LEU A 52 -4.06 11.07 -9.04
N GLY A 53 -4.45 10.87 -7.77
CA GLY A 53 -4.65 9.54 -7.23
C GLY A 53 -4.87 9.50 -5.72
N THR A 54 -4.57 8.36 -5.10
CA THR A 54 -4.72 8.19 -3.66
C THR A 54 -3.51 7.44 -3.10
N TRP A 55 -2.96 7.96 -2.03
CA TRP A 55 -1.90 7.34 -1.25
C TRP A 55 -2.50 6.60 -0.07
N PHE A 56 -1.95 5.42 0.21
CA PHE A 56 -2.28 4.60 1.36
C PHE A 56 -0.99 4.39 2.15
N ILE A 57 -0.87 5.06 3.28
CA ILE A 57 0.30 5.00 4.15
C ILE A 57 -0.06 4.16 5.38
N PRO A 58 0.48 2.95 5.57
CA PRO A 58 0.25 2.20 6.79
C PRO A 58 0.86 2.91 8.00
N ASP A 59 0.20 2.79 9.16
CA ASP A 59 0.72 3.27 10.45
C ASP A 59 1.78 2.31 11.04
N CYS A 60 1.93 1.13 10.44
CA CYS A 60 2.98 0.18 10.79
C CYS A 60 4.30 0.70 10.23
N GLU A 61 5.15 1.22 11.12
CA GLU A 61 6.53 1.58 10.80
C GLU A 61 7.19 0.38 10.09
N PRO A 62 7.81 0.56 8.91
CA PRO A 62 8.47 -0.55 8.24
C PRO A 62 9.50 -1.12 9.21
N ILE A 63 9.54 -2.45 9.32
CA ILE A 63 10.60 -3.13 10.05
C ILE A 63 11.87 -2.87 9.23
N ILE A 64 12.55 -1.76 9.52
CA ILE A 64 13.90 -1.50 9.03
C ILE A 64 14.72 -2.59 9.70
N ASP A 65 15.08 -3.63 8.97
CA ASP A 65 16.21 -4.46 9.34
C ASP A 65 17.43 -3.52 9.24
N GLU A 66 17.67 -2.76 10.30
CA GLU A 66 18.87 -1.96 10.50
C GLU A 66 20.03 -2.94 10.53
N GLN A 67 20.56 -3.31 9.36
CA GLN A 67 21.93 -3.80 9.29
C GLN A 67 22.79 -2.64 9.79
N PRO A 68 23.50 -2.79 10.94
CA PRO A 68 24.28 -1.70 11.49
C PRO A 68 25.32 -1.29 10.45
N LEU A 69 25.25 -0.02 10.05
CA LEU A 69 26.27 0.63 9.23
C LEU A 69 27.59 0.52 10.01
N GLN A 70 28.46 -0.41 9.63
CA GLN A 70 29.79 -0.50 10.24
C GLN A 70 30.58 0.72 9.76
N PRO A 71 31.05 1.60 10.67
CA PRO A 71 31.98 2.64 10.27
C PRO A 71 33.31 1.96 9.94
N HIS A 72 33.84 2.21 8.73
CA HIS A 72 35.24 1.94 8.40
C HIS A 72 36.08 3.20 8.62
#